data_AF-A0A843IAT8-F1
#
_entry.id   AF-A0A843IAT8-F1
#
_cell.length_a   1.000
_cell.length_b   1.000
_cell.length_c   1.000
_cell.angle_alpha   90.00
_cell.angle_beta   90.00
_cell.angle_gamma   90.00
#
_symmetry.space_group_name_H-M   'P 1'
#
loop_
_entity.id
_entity.type
_entity.pdbx_description
1 polymer ?
#
loop_
_entity_poly.entity_id
_entity_poly.type
_entity_poly.pdbx_seq_one_letter_code
_entity_poly.pdbx_strand_id
1 'polypeptide(L)'
;MYRYRSMESIIKFKEIENQEIFFSEIKNLNDPMEGYFVPFYKGDVSHWQMFFEKYIYKTIIDYVEIRCNKICFDKEKIYNMTNECMKSNTLNRLMERLGNIKVHIAGYDFRYFMQYYIHPFTFFCVSLLVENELGYADIKTVADLKSKSQKIVNDILDANMIENIIFFINDKRLERLKIIVEEWKKFTYEGGSKILLILRISSCSKIIDDIEREYKVDFLSASYTTRNDNASMWSHYANMQNGVCLGFDVHADKNGIYALFEKNNKKIYYSKVNYTNELLNLDTAFDMLKLMDLP
;
A
#
# COMPACT_ATOMS: atom_id res chain seq x y z
N MET A 1 -18.09 14.96 -25.49
CA MET A 1 -18.21 14.95 -24.01
C MET A 1 -18.34 16.39 -23.52
N TYR A 2 -18.92 16.63 -22.34
CA TYR A 2 -19.09 17.97 -21.77
C TYR A 2 -18.46 18.10 -20.39
N ARG A 3 -18.00 19.32 -20.06
CA ARG A 3 -17.49 19.66 -18.72
C ARG A 3 -17.97 21.04 -18.30
N TYR A 4 -18.56 21.12 -17.12
CA TYR A 4 -18.98 22.39 -16.51
C TYR A 4 -17.84 23.05 -15.76
N ARG A 5 -17.71 24.37 -15.90
CA ARG A 5 -16.65 25.16 -15.25
C ARG A 5 -17.17 26.54 -14.84
N SER A 6 -16.64 27.07 -13.75
CA SER A 6 -16.79 28.49 -13.44
C SER A 6 -15.92 29.34 -14.37
N MET A 7 -16.38 30.56 -14.66
CA MET A 7 -15.61 31.50 -15.49
C MET A 7 -14.25 31.82 -14.86
N GLU A 8 -14.20 31.96 -13.53
CA GLU A 8 -12.97 32.18 -12.78
C GLU A 8 -11.95 31.04 -13.01
N SER A 9 -12.39 29.78 -12.96
CA SER A 9 -11.48 28.64 -13.15
C SER A 9 -10.89 28.63 -14.56
N ILE A 10 -11.72 28.87 -15.58
CA ILE A 10 -11.25 28.89 -16.98
C ILE A 10 -10.20 29.98 -17.19
N ILE A 11 -10.43 31.18 -16.66
CA ILE A 11 -9.49 32.29 -16.77
C ILE A 11 -8.20 31.98 -16.00
N LYS A 12 -8.33 31.49 -14.76
CA LYS A 12 -7.20 31.18 -13.89
C LYS A 12 -6.26 30.13 -14.50
N PHE A 13 -6.83 29.08 -15.10
CA PHE A 13 -6.07 27.96 -15.66
C PHE A 13 -5.83 28.07 -17.17
N LYS A 14 -6.35 29.12 -17.82
CA LYS A 14 -6.18 29.39 -19.26
C LYS A 14 -6.57 28.20 -20.17
N GLU A 15 -7.56 27.40 -19.73
CA GLU A 15 -7.93 26.13 -20.39
C GLU A 15 -8.30 26.33 -21.87
N ILE A 16 -9.00 27.42 -22.19
CA ILE A 16 -9.40 27.72 -23.58
C ILE A 16 -8.21 28.24 -24.39
N GLU A 17 -7.45 29.20 -23.85
CA GLU A 17 -6.31 29.83 -24.54
C GLU A 17 -5.24 28.80 -24.90
N ASN A 18 -4.94 27.89 -23.98
CA ASN A 18 -3.91 26.87 -24.16
C ASN A 18 -4.45 25.58 -24.82
N GLN A 19 -5.76 25.45 -25.00
CA GLN A 19 -6.43 24.19 -25.37
C GLN A 19 -6.04 23.03 -24.44
N GLU A 20 -6.03 23.31 -23.14
CA GLU A 20 -5.62 22.37 -22.10
C GLU A 20 -6.81 21.94 -21.24
N ILE A 21 -6.68 20.76 -20.63
CA ILE A 21 -7.64 20.23 -19.67
C ILE A 21 -7.04 20.35 -18.28
N PHE A 22 -7.71 21.06 -17.37
CA PHE A 22 -7.30 21.09 -15.97
C PHE A 22 -7.65 19.76 -15.28
N PHE A 23 -6.69 19.11 -14.63
CA PHE A 23 -6.96 17.97 -13.77
C PHE A 23 -6.89 18.40 -12.29
N SER A 24 -7.90 18.02 -11.52
CA SER A 24 -7.97 18.31 -10.08
C SER A 24 -7.25 17.25 -9.28
N GLU A 25 -6.51 17.70 -8.26
CA GLU A 25 -6.09 16.82 -7.16
C GLU A 25 -7.31 16.27 -6.41
N ILE A 26 -7.13 15.10 -5.83
CA ILE A 26 -8.15 14.35 -5.06
C ILE A 26 -8.70 15.17 -3.90
N LYS A 27 -7.82 15.87 -3.18
CA LYS A 27 -8.18 16.66 -1.99
C LYS A 27 -9.17 17.80 -2.31
N ASN A 28 -9.31 18.15 -3.59
CA ASN A 28 -10.20 19.19 -4.08
C ASN A 28 -11.49 18.61 -4.69
N LEU A 29 -11.69 17.29 -4.63
CA LEU A 29 -12.94 16.67 -5.07
C LEU A 29 -14.07 16.98 -4.08
N ASN A 30 -15.26 17.21 -4.62
CA ASN A 30 -16.39 17.73 -3.86
C ASN A 30 -17.11 16.66 -3.05
N ASP A 31 -16.96 15.39 -3.42
CA ASP A 31 -17.56 14.28 -2.69
C ASP A 31 -16.58 13.82 -1.59
N PRO A 32 -16.99 13.80 -0.31
CA PRO A 32 -16.15 13.31 0.78
C PRO A 32 -15.70 11.85 0.56
N MET A 33 -16.44 11.05 -0.20
CA MET A 33 -16.10 9.67 -0.54
C MET A 33 -15.11 9.54 -1.70
N GLU A 34 -14.99 10.54 -2.59
CA GLU A 34 -14.12 10.51 -3.77
C GLU A 34 -12.60 10.59 -3.46
N GLY A 35 -12.23 10.69 -2.18
CA GLY A 35 -10.83 10.70 -1.72
C GLY A 35 -10.39 9.53 -0.85
N TYR A 36 -11.28 8.56 -0.57
CA TYR A 36 -10.93 7.40 0.22
C TYR A 36 -10.27 6.32 -0.64
N PHE A 37 -9.01 6.04 -0.34
CA PHE A 37 -8.30 4.87 -0.86
C PHE A 37 -8.48 3.72 0.11
N VAL A 38 -9.03 2.61 -0.38
CA VAL A 38 -8.92 1.32 0.30
C VAL A 38 -7.77 0.58 -0.38
N PRO A 39 -6.59 0.46 0.26
CA PRO A 39 -5.48 -0.25 -0.37
C PRO A 39 -5.87 -1.73 -0.50
N PHE A 40 -5.67 -2.25 -1.70
CA PHE A 40 -5.73 -3.68 -1.98
C PHE A 40 -4.31 -4.16 -2.30
N TYR A 41 -3.94 -5.29 -1.70
CA TYR A 41 -2.60 -5.84 -1.80
C TYR A 41 -2.63 -7.07 -2.71
N LYS A 42 -1.83 -7.00 -3.77
CA LYS A 42 -1.58 -8.06 -4.74
C LYS A 42 -0.23 -7.77 -5.40
N GLY A 43 0.52 -8.81 -5.74
CA GLY A 43 1.78 -8.69 -6.43
C GLY A 43 2.32 -10.07 -6.78
N ASP A 44 3.20 -10.13 -7.77
CA ASP A 44 4.01 -11.33 -7.99
C ASP A 44 5.14 -11.43 -6.94
N VAL A 45 5.94 -12.49 -7.04
CA VAL A 45 7.05 -12.75 -6.11
C VAL A 45 8.04 -11.57 -6.04
N SER A 46 8.35 -10.94 -7.17
CA SER A 46 9.28 -9.80 -7.24
C SER A 46 8.72 -8.58 -6.51
N HIS A 47 7.41 -8.33 -6.61
CA HIS A 47 6.75 -7.25 -5.87
C HIS A 47 6.83 -7.48 -4.36
N TRP A 48 6.57 -8.71 -3.90
CA TRP A 48 6.68 -9.06 -2.48
C TRP A 48 8.12 -8.98 -1.98
N GLN A 49 9.10 -9.35 -2.80
CA GLN A 49 10.52 -9.18 -2.48
C GLN A 49 10.86 -7.72 -2.19
N MET A 50 10.45 -6.81 -3.07
CA MET A 50 10.69 -5.37 -2.89
C MET A 50 9.96 -4.82 -1.66
N PHE A 51 8.71 -5.27 -1.41
CA PHE A 51 7.97 -4.89 -0.21
C PHE A 51 8.68 -5.33 1.07
N PHE A 52 9.09 -6.61 1.17
CA PHE A 52 9.71 -7.14 2.38
C PHE A 52 11.11 -6.59 2.64
N GLU A 53 11.90 -6.37 1.59
CA GLU A 53 13.20 -5.71 1.70
C GLU A 53 13.04 -4.34 2.37
N LYS A 54 12.10 -3.53 1.87
CA LYS A 54 11.81 -2.20 2.41
C LYS A 54 11.20 -2.26 3.82
N TYR A 55 10.32 -3.22 4.07
CA TYR A 55 9.71 -3.45 5.37
C TYR A 55 10.75 -3.77 6.44
N ILE A 56 11.67 -4.69 6.13
CA ILE A 56 12.77 -5.08 7.02
C ILE A 56 13.71 -3.90 7.24
N TYR A 57 14.09 -3.19 6.18
CA TYR A 57 14.93 -1.99 6.26
C TYR A 57 14.35 -0.95 7.25
N LYS A 58 13.06 -0.62 7.10
CA LYS A 58 12.36 0.30 8.01
C LYS A 58 12.23 -0.26 9.42
N THR A 59 12.03 -1.57 9.57
CA THR A 59 11.99 -2.23 10.89
C THR A 59 13.33 -2.13 11.61
N ILE A 60 14.45 -2.27 10.89
CA ILE A 60 15.80 -2.08 11.46
C ILE A 60 15.99 -0.64 11.92
N ILE A 61 15.60 0.35 11.10
CA ILE A 61 15.67 1.77 11.48
C ILE A 61 14.86 2.03 12.75
N ASP A 62 13.61 1.59 12.78
CA ASP A 62 12.70 1.76 13.92
C ASP A 62 13.28 1.11 15.20
N TYR A 63 13.81 -0.12 15.08
CA TYR A 63 14.46 -0.81 16.20
C TYR A 63 15.67 -0.05 16.72
N VAL A 64 16.59 0.36 15.83
CA VAL A 64 17.83 1.05 16.20
C VAL A 64 17.50 2.40 16.84
N GLU A 65 16.54 3.14 16.30
CA GLU A 65 16.10 4.41 16.85
C GLU A 65 15.53 4.24 18.26
N ILE A 66 14.64 3.25 18.48
CA ILE A 66 14.09 2.94 19.81
C ILE A 66 15.21 2.50 20.77
N ARG A 67 16.12 1.66 20.31
CA ARG A 67 17.15 1.02 21.14
C ARG A 67 18.29 1.95 21.52
N CYS A 68 18.69 2.84 20.63
CA CYS A 68 19.85 3.71 20.76
C CYS A 68 19.47 5.20 20.91
N ASN A 69 18.17 5.53 20.86
CA ASN A 69 17.63 6.90 20.87
C ASN A 69 18.20 7.81 19.75
N LYS A 70 18.70 7.18 18.68
CA LYS A 70 19.19 7.75 17.42
C LYS A 70 19.61 6.62 16.49
N ILE A 71 19.72 6.92 15.20
CA ILE A 71 20.34 6.00 14.25
C ILE A 71 21.85 6.00 14.50
N CYS A 72 22.40 4.85 14.92
CA CYS A 72 23.83 4.68 15.21
C CYS A 72 24.58 3.88 14.14
N PHE A 73 23.88 3.31 13.16
CA PHE A 73 24.48 2.59 12.04
C PHE A 73 24.38 3.44 10.76
N ASP A 74 25.39 3.35 9.91
CA ASP A 74 25.32 3.91 8.57
C ASP A 74 24.35 3.12 7.67
N LYS A 75 24.06 3.68 6.49
CA LYS A 75 23.14 3.07 5.53
C LYS A 75 23.63 1.72 5.03
N GLU A 76 24.93 1.54 4.85
CA GLU A 76 25.52 0.31 4.33
C GLU A 76 25.32 -0.84 5.32
N LYS A 77 25.55 -0.59 6.61
CA LYS A 77 25.34 -1.58 7.66
C LYS A 77 23.88 -1.99 7.80
N ILE A 78 22.95 -1.04 7.69
CA ILE A 78 21.50 -1.33 7.67
C ILE A 78 21.14 -2.17 6.44
N TYR A 79 21.70 -1.85 5.27
CA TYR A 79 21.46 -2.60 4.04
C TYR A 79 22.01 -4.03 4.13
N ASN A 80 23.20 -4.23 4.71
CA ASN A 80 23.78 -5.54 4.92
C ASN A 80 22.90 -6.42 5.83
N MET A 81 22.43 -5.88 6.96
CA MET A 81 21.47 -6.60 7.83
C MET A 81 20.16 -6.92 7.12
N THR A 82 19.67 -6.00 6.28
CA THR A 82 18.47 -6.23 5.46
C THR A 82 18.68 -7.41 4.51
N ASN A 83 19.80 -7.45 3.80
CA ASN A 83 20.15 -8.55 2.89
C ASN A 83 20.29 -9.88 3.62
N GLU A 84 20.87 -9.89 4.83
CA GLU A 84 20.93 -11.11 5.65
C GLU A 84 19.54 -11.65 6.02
N CYS A 85 18.59 -10.78 6.38
CA CYS A 85 17.20 -11.18 6.57
C CYS A 85 16.56 -11.73 5.29
N MET A 86 16.82 -11.10 4.14
CA MET A 86 16.27 -11.50 2.84
C MET A 86 16.74 -12.88 2.37
N LYS A 87 17.88 -13.39 2.86
CA LYS A 87 18.36 -14.76 2.58
C LYS A 87 17.52 -15.86 3.24
N SER A 88 16.54 -15.51 4.07
CA SER A 88 15.70 -16.47 4.77
C SER A 88 14.85 -17.31 3.82
N ASN A 89 15.07 -18.63 3.79
CA ASN A 89 14.24 -19.59 3.05
C ASN A 89 12.75 -19.47 3.41
N THR A 90 12.47 -19.12 4.65
CA THR A 90 11.12 -18.90 5.17
C THR A 90 10.45 -17.70 4.55
N LEU A 91 11.18 -16.59 4.46
CA LEU A 91 10.69 -15.37 3.83
C LEU A 91 10.47 -15.62 2.34
N ASN A 92 11.39 -16.32 1.67
CA ASN A 92 11.23 -16.72 0.27
C ASN A 92 9.95 -17.55 0.05
N ARG A 93 9.69 -18.55 0.91
CA ARG A 93 8.44 -19.33 0.85
C ARG A 93 7.19 -18.48 1.08
N LEU A 94 7.24 -17.51 2.00
CA LEU A 94 6.13 -16.58 2.22
C LEU A 94 5.87 -15.75 0.95
N MET A 95 6.93 -15.17 0.36
CA MET A 95 6.83 -14.35 -0.85
C MET A 95 6.35 -15.14 -2.06
N GLU A 96 6.82 -16.38 -2.24
CA GLU A 96 6.31 -17.29 -3.27
C GLU A 96 4.82 -17.55 -3.12
N ARG A 97 4.36 -17.80 -1.89
CA ARG A 97 2.94 -18.03 -1.64
C ARG A 97 2.09 -16.79 -1.86
N LEU A 98 2.51 -15.64 -1.34
CA LEU A 98 1.83 -14.37 -1.58
C LEU A 98 1.80 -14.03 -3.08
N GLY A 99 2.88 -14.31 -3.80
CA GLY A 99 2.98 -14.14 -5.26
C GLY A 99 2.04 -15.02 -6.07
N ASN A 100 1.61 -16.15 -5.50
CA ASN A 100 0.66 -17.08 -6.12
C ASN A 100 -0.81 -16.80 -5.76
N ILE A 101 -1.08 -15.82 -4.88
CA ILE A 101 -2.45 -15.43 -4.52
C ILE A 101 -3.11 -14.74 -5.71
N LYS A 102 -4.24 -15.29 -6.17
CA LYS A 102 -5.01 -14.75 -7.31
C LYS A 102 -5.97 -13.63 -6.93
N VAL A 103 -6.32 -13.52 -5.66
CA VAL A 103 -7.29 -12.55 -5.12
C VAL A 103 -6.61 -11.34 -4.50
N HIS A 104 -7.30 -10.21 -4.45
CA HIS A 104 -6.83 -9.03 -3.75
C HIS A 104 -7.01 -9.19 -2.24
N ILE A 105 -6.01 -8.82 -1.45
CA ILE A 105 -6.10 -8.78 0.01
C ILE A 105 -6.50 -7.36 0.42
N ALA A 106 -7.60 -7.20 1.16
CA ALA A 106 -8.01 -5.89 1.64
C ALA A 106 -6.98 -5.32 2.64
N GLY A 107 -6.82 -4.00 2.65
CA GLY A 107 -5.76 -3.36 3.44
C GLY A 107 -5.84 -3.61 4.94
N TYR A 108 -7.04 -3.68 5.52
CA TYR A 108 -7.20 -4.02 6.94
C TYR A 108 -6.80 -5.47 7.23
N ASP A 109 -7.10 -6.41 6.33
CA ASP A 109 -6.71 -7.81 6.44
C ASP A 109 -5.20 -7.97 6.31
N PHE A 110 -4.60 -7.28 5.35
CA PHE A 110 -3.16 -7.27 5.16
C PHE A 110 -2.43 -6.71 6.39
N ARG A 111 -2.90 -5.59 6.94
CA ARG A 111 -2.33 -4.97 8.15
C ARG A 111 -2.47 -5.89 9.35
N TYR A 112 -3.60 -6.55 9.51
CA TYR A 112 -3.80 -7.55 10.56
C TYR A 112 -2.83 -8.73 10.40
N PHE A 113 -2.71 -9.26 9.19
CA PHE A 113 -1.75 -10.32 8.87
C PHE A 113 -0.32 -9.90 9.23
N MET A 114 0.11 -8.73 8.77
CA MET A 114 1.43 -8.20 9.07
C MET A 114 1.63 -7.97 10.57
N GLN A 115 0.68 -7.34 11.26
CA GLN A 115 0.82 -6.97 12.67
C GLN A 115 0.92 -8.17 13.61
N TYR A 116 0.14 -9.22 13.37
CA TYR A 116 0.01 -10.33 14.32
C TYR A 116 0.84 -11.57 13.95
N TYR A 117 1.16 -11.75 12.66
CA TYR A 117 1.86 -12.95 12.19
C TYR A 117 3.29 -12.66 11.76
N ILE A 118 3.51 -11.58 11.00
CA ILE A 118 4.81 -11.34 10.37
C ILE A 118 5.70 -10.41 11.20
N HIS A 119 5.19 -9.26 11.61
CA HIS A 119 5.94 -8.21 12.29
C HIS A 119 6.61 -8.68 13.58
N PRO A 120 5.96 -9.43 14.48
CA PRO A 120 6.61 -9.86 15.72
C PRO A 120 7.85 -10.74 15.45
N PHE A 121 7.79 -11.59 14.42
CA PHE A 121 8.92 -12.40 13.97
C PHE A 121 10.01 -11.52 13.34
N THR A 122 9.64 -10.67 12.40
CA THR A 122 10.60 -9.77 11.71
C THR A 122 11.32 -8.89 12.72
N PHE A 123 10.59 -8.24 13.63
CA PHE A 123 11.15 -7.39 14.67
C PHE A 123 12.09 -8.17 15.58
N PHE A 124 11.74 -9.40 15.95
CA PHE A 124 12.59 -10.23 16.79
C PHE A 124 13.91 -10.61 16.08
N CYS A 125 13.85 -11.03 14.82
CA CYS A 125 15.05 -11.30 14.01
C CYS A 125 15.92 -10.05 13.85
N VAL A 126 15.31 -8.91 13.55
CA VAL A 126 15.98 -7.61 13.49
C VAL A 126 16.66 -7.29 14.82
N SER A 127 15.98 -7.50 15.94
CA SER A 127 16.55 -7.24 17.27
C SER A 127 17.81 -8.05 17.50
N LEU A 128 17.83 -9.35 17.17
CA LEU A 128 19.01 -10.19 17.34
C LEU A 128 20.16 -9.74 16.46
N LEU A 129 19.89 -9.41 15.19
CA LEU A 129 20.92 -8.92 14.28
C LEU A 129 21.52 -7.62 14.79
N VAL A 130 20.67 -6.67 15.20
CA VAL A 130 21.13 -5.39 15.75
C VAL A 130 21.91 -5.59 17.04
N GLU A 131 21.42 -6.38 17.99
CA GLU A 131 22.14 -6.63 19.26
C GLU A 131 23.47 -7.36 19.00
N ASN A 132 23.53 -8.28 18.03
CA ASN A 132 24.78 -8.92 17.62
C ASN A 132 25.76 -7.90 17.03
N GLU A 133 25.28 -7.00 16.16
CA GLU A 133 26.08 -5.92 15.60
C GLU A 133 26.55 -4.88 16.64
N LEU A 134 25.85 -4.77 17.76
CA LEU A 134 26.23 -3.96 18.92
C LEU A 134 27.13 -4.72 19.92
N GLY A 135 27.34 -6.02 19.72
CA GLY A 135 28.15 -6.87 20.60
C GLY A 135 27.44 -7.37 21.88
N TYR A 136 26.10 -7.34 21.91
CA TYR A 136 25.29 -7.73 23.07
C TYR A 136 24.66 -9.14 22.97
N ALA A 137 24.68 -9.79 21.80
CA ALA A 137 24.02 -11.09 21.58
C ALA A 137 25.00 -12.29 21.65
N ASP A 138 24.57 -13.39 22.29
CA ASP A 138 25.28 -14.69 22.28
C ASP A 138 24.88 -15.52 21.05
N ILE A 139 25.88 -16.05 20.32
CA ILE A 139 25.75 -16.90 19.12
C ILE A 139 24.86 -18.12 19.37
N LYS A 140 24.90 -18.72 20.57
CA LYS A 140 24.08 -19.89 20.91
C LYS A 140 22.59 -19.56 20.95
N THR A 141 22.26 -18.36 21.43
CA THR A 141 20.89 -17.83 21.48
C THR A 141 20.35 -17.59 20.06
N VAL A 142 21.19 -17.09 19.14
CA VAL A 142 20.80 -16.85 17.73
C VAL A 142 20.43 -18.16 17.00
N ALA A 143 21.20 -19.23 17.20
CA ALA A 143 20.96 -20.52 16.54
C ALA A 143 19.65 -21.19 17.00
N ASP A 144 19.40 -21.21 18.31
CA ASP A 144 18.18 -21.78 18.91
C ASP A 144 16.92 -21.01 18.47
N LEU A 145 17.04 -19.70 18.35
CA LEU A 145 15.95 -18.83 17.93
C LEU A 145 15.63 -18.96 16.44
N LYS A 146 16.66 -19.15 15.59
CA LYS A 146 16.46 -19.47 14.17
C LYS A 146 15.65 -20.76 14.00
N SER A 147 15.89 -21.78 14.84
CA SER A 147 15.14 -23.04 14.84
C SER A 147 13.68 -22.85 15.29
N LYS A 148 13.45 -22.12 16.39
CA LYS A 148 12.11 -21.88 16.94
C LYS A 148 11.25 -21.00 16.04
N SER A 149 11.86 -19.97 15.44
CA SER A 149 11.16 -19.06 14.54
C SER A 149 10.80 -19.75 13.21
N GLN A 150 11.69 -20.61 12.70
CA GLN A 150 11.40 -21.48 11.56
C GLN A 150 10.16 -22.35 11.79
N LYS A 151 10.02 -22.91 13.01
CA LYS A 151 8.85 -23.72 13.37
C LYS A 151 7.56 -22.89 13.34
N ILE A 152 7.53 -21.74 14.00
CA ILE A 152 6.36 -20.86 14.01
C ILE A 152 5.99 -20.43 12.59
N VAL A 153 6.96 -20.02 11.78
CA VAL A 153 6.62 -19.59 10.43
C VAL A 153 6.17 -20.77 9.57
N ASN A 154 6.69 -21.97 9.76
CA ASN A 154 6.13 -23.16 9.11
C ASN A 154 4.68 -23.43 9.56
N ASP A 155 4.34 -23.19 10.84
CA ASP A 155 2.98 -23.31 11.36
C ASP A 155 2.04 -22.21 10.78
N ILE A 156 2.54 -20.98 10.60
CA ILE A 156 1.82 -19.86 9.95
C ILE A 156 1.68 -20.08 8.44
N LEU A 157 2.71 -20.62 7.81
CA LEU A 157 2.77 -20.98 6.39
C LEU A 157 2.24 -22.41 6.16
N ASP A 158 1.41 -22.97 7.02
CA ASP A 158 0.68 -24.18 6.62
C ASP A 158 -0.18 -23.83 5.38
N ALA A 159 -0.25 -24.73 4.38
CA ALA A 159 -0.95 -24.51 3.10
C ALA A 159 -2.39 -24.04 3.31
N ASN A 160 -3.02 -24.57 4.36
CA ASN A 160 -4.36 -24.18 4.75
C ASN A 160 -4.45 -22.77 5.33
N MET A 161 -3.39 -22.17 5.89
CA MET A 161 -3.51 -20.93 6.65
C MET A 161 -3.52 -19.67 5.79
N ILE A 162 -2.80 -19.63 4.66
CA ILE A 162 -2.87 -18.49 3.71
C ILE A 162 -4.17 -18.51 2.91
N GLU A 163 -4.65 -19.70 2.52
CA GLU A 163 -6.01 -19.86 2.00
C GLU A 163 -7.07 -19.56 3.07
N ASN A 164 -6.81 -19.92 4.33
CA ASN A 164 -7.67 -19.52 5.44
C ASN A 164 -7.55 -18.03 5.76
N ILE A 165 -6.48 -17.29 5.46
CA ILE A 165 -6.44 -15.82 5.62
C ILE A 165 -7.50 -15.18 4.69
N ILE A 166 -7.69 -15.78 3.50
CA ILE A 166 -8.77 -15.43 2.57
C ILE A 166 -10.14 -15.86 3.12
N PHE A 167 -10.23 -16.94 3.91
CA PHE A 167 -11.46 -17.45 4.56
C PHE A 167 -11.73 -16.89 5.99
N PHE A 168 -10.73 -16.25 6.62
CA PHE A 168 -10.68 -15.74 8.01
C PHE A 168 -11.69 -14.61 8.25
N ILE A 169 -12.33 -14.19 7.17
CA ILE A 169 -13.37 -13.19 7.07
C ILE A 169 -14.61 -13.57 7.90
N ASN A 170 -14.89 -14.86 8.16
CA ASN A 170 -16.23 -15.26 8.68
C ASN A 170 -16.39 -15.93 10.05
N ASP A 171 -15.41 -16.51 10.76
CA ASP A 171 -15.71 -17.01 12.12
C ASP A 171 -14.48 -17.30 13.02
N LYS A 172 -14.63 -17.06 14.33
CA LYS A 172 -13.74 -17.43 15.47
C LYS A 172 -12.38 -16.72 15.66
N ARG A 173 -12.36 -15.37 15.54
CA ARG A 173 -11.15 -14.51 15.65
C ARG A 173 -10.46 -14.48 17.04
N LEU A 174 -11.16 -14.68 18.15
CA LEU A 174 -10.61 -14.44 19.51
C LEU A 174 -9.75 -15.59 20.06
N GLU A 175 -10.01 -16.83 19.66
CA GLU A 175 -9.39 -18.01 20.27
C GLU A 175 -8.00 -18.28 19.70
N ARG A 176 -7.80 -18.11 18.39
CA ARG A 176 -6.47 -18.20 17.75
C ARG A 176 -5.55 -17.05 18.15
N LEU A 177 -6.09 -15.83 18.32
CA LEU A 177 -5.34 -14.69 18.85
C LEU A 177 -4.80 -14.98 20.27
N LYS A 178 -5.60 -15.61 21.13
CA LYS A 178 -5.15 -16.03 22.46
C LYS A 178 -3.98 -17.01 22.37
N ILE A 179 -4.06 -18.01 21.49
CA ILE A 179 -2.98 -18.98 21.30
C ILE A 179 -1.70 -18.30 20.82
N ILE A 180 -1.80 -17.42 19.83
CA ILE A 180 -0.66 -16.66 19.29
C ILE A 180 -0.04 -15.82 20.41
N VAL A 181 -0.84 -15.01 21.11
CA VAL A 181 -0.37 -14.17 22.24
C VAL A 181 0.25 -15.01 23.36
N GLU A 182 -0.33 -16.16 23.71
CA GLU A 182 0.21 -17.08 24.73
C GLU A 182 1.51 -17.76 24.27
N GLU A 183 1.64 -18.14 23.01
CA GLU A 183 2.90 -18.65 22.46
C GLU A 183 3.97 -17.54 22.43
N TRP A 184 3.62 -16.30 22.08
CA TRP A 184 4.56 -15.17 22.10
C TRP A 184 5.02 -14.77 23.51
N LYS A 185 4.19 -14.93 24.55
CA LYS A 185 4.61 -14.79 25.95
C LYS A 185 5.72 -15.76 26.35
N LYS A 186 5.90 -16.87 25.62
CA LYS A 186 7.00 -17.82 25.83
C LYS A 186 8.29 -17.40 25.12
N PHE A 187 8.21 -16.55 24.08
CA PHE A 187 9.35 -15.99 23.35
C PHE A 187 9.91 -14.72 23.99
N THR A 188 9.15 -14.07 24.87
CA THR A 188 9.72 -13.08 25.78
C THR A 188 10.61 -13.80 26.78
N TYR A 189 11.90 -13.88 26.45
CA TYR A 189 12.96 -14.17 27.40
C TYR A 189 12.70 -13.38 28.69
N GLU A 190 12.77 -14.08 29.82
CA GLU A 190 12.63 -13.57 31.17
C GLU A 190 13.44 -12.26 31.32
N GLY A 191 12.74 -11.12 31.43
CA GLY A 191 13.36 -9.81 31.68
C GLY A 191 12.99 -8.68 30.70
N GLY A 192 12.33 -8.94 29.57
CA GLY A 192 11.85 -7.90 28.66
C GLY A 192 10.60 -7.17 29.19
N SER A 193 10.64 -5.84 29.31
CA SER A 193 9.49 -5.06 29.79
C SER A 193 8.27 -5.21 28.85
N LYS A 194 7.06 -5.29 29.42
CA LYS A 194 5.78 -5.27 28.67
C LYS A 194 5.68 -4.12 27.65
N ILE A 195 6.42 -3.04 27.89
CA ILE A 195 6.56 -1.88 27.00
C ILE A 195 7.23 -2.23 25.67
N LEU A 196 8.27 -3.07 25.67
CA LEU A 196 8.90 -3.52 24.43
C LEU A 196 7.95 -4.38 23.59
N LEU A 197 7.07 -5.17 24.21
CA LEU A 197 6.03 -5.95 23.51
C LEU A 197 4.96 -5.06 22.87
N ILE A 198 4.55 -3.99 23.56
CA ILE A 198 3.56 -3.05 23.03
C ILE A 198 4.17 -2.22 21.88
N LEU A 199 5.41 -1.74 22.05
CA LEU A 199 6.17 -1.05 21.00
C LEU A 199 6.41 -1.95 19.77
N ARG A 200 6.73 -3.23 20.01
CA ARG A 200 6.87 -4.29 19.00
C ARG A 200 5.61 -4.48 18.15
N ILE A 201 4.41 -4.24 18.68
CA ILE A 201 3.15 -4.45 17.95
C ILE A 201 2.69 -3.15 17.28
N SER A 202 3.01 -1.99 17.87
CA SER A 202 2.53 -0.68 17.38
C SER A 202 3.32 -0.12 16.19
N SER A 203 4.58 -0.51 15.98
CA SER A 203 5.36 0.04 14.85
C SER A 203 4.99 -0.54 13.49
N CYS A 204 4.32 -1.70 13.45
CA CYS A 204 3.86 -2.31 12.19
C CYS A 204 3.01 -1.35 11.35
N SER A 205 1.97 -0.76 11.96
CA SER A 205 1.07 0.14 11.24
C SER A 205 1.80 1.37 10.71
N LYS A 206 2.69 1.98 11.51
CA LYS A 206 3.51 3.12 11.09
C LYS A 206 4.41 2.77 9.90
N ILE A 207 5.09 1.61 9.93
CA ILE A 207 5.97 1.16 8.85
C ILE A 207 5.16 0.93 7.58
N ILE A 208 3.99 0.28 7.68
CA ILE A 208 3.09 0.08 6.52
C ILE A 208 2.60 1.43 5.99
N ASP A 209 2.20 2.37 6.84
CA ASP A 209 1.76 3.71 6.43
C ASP A 209 2.86 4.47 5.67
N ASP A 210 4.11 4.37 6.13
CA ASP A 210 5.24 5.01 5.46
C ASP A 210 5.53 4.36 4.11
N ILE A 211 5.44 3.03 4.02
CA ILE A 211 5.56 2.30 2.74
C ILE A 211 4.44 2.72 1.79
N GLU A 212 3.18 2.66 2.24
CA GLU A 212 2.02 3.06 1.43
C GLU A 212 2.13 4.51 0.96
N ARG A 213 2.61 5.43 1.80
CA ARG A 213 2.79 6.85 1.43
C ARG A 213 3.84 7.01 0.34
N GLU A 214 4.92 6.25 0.39
CA GLU A 214 5.97 6.28 -0.65
C GLU A 214 5.49 5.69 -1.99
N TYR A 215 4.53 4.76 -1.96
CA TYR A 215 3.93 4.19 -3.16
C TYR A 215 2.59 4.82 -3.53
N LYS A 216 2.13 5.82 -2.79
CA LYS A 216 0.90 6.52 -3.07
C LYS A 216 1.09 7.32 -4.35
N VAL A 217 0.36 6.95 -5.38
CA VAL A 217 0.35 7.70 -6.62
C VAL A 217 -0.53 8.94 -6.43
N ASP A 218 0.06 10.11 -6.65
CA ASP A 218 -0.73 11.32 -6.87
C ASP A 218 -1.45 11.16 -8.20
N PHE A 219 -2.75 10.88 -8.15
CA PHE A 219 -3.59 10.90 -9.33
C PHE A 219 -4.32 12.23 -9.43
N LEU A 220 -4.38 12.74 -10.67
CA LEU A 220 -5.19 13.88 -11.01
C LEU A 220 -6.42 13.40 -11.78
N SER A 221 -7.57 14.03 -11.56
CA SER A 221 -8.83 13.62 -12.16
C SER A 221 -9.52 14.77 -12.89
N ALA A 222 -10.23 14.43 -13.96
CA ALA A 222 -11.11 15.35 -14.67
C ALA A 222 -12.39 14.60 -15.02
N SER A 223 -13.52 15.07 -14.49
CA SER A 223 -14.82 14.44 -14.69
C SER A 223 -15.59 15.10 -15.84
N TYR A 224 -16.30 14.27 -16.59
CA TYR A 224 -17.06 14.66 -17.78
C TYR A 224 -18.45 14.05 -17.74
N THR A 225 -19.36 14.66 -18.49
CA THR A 225 -20.74 14.21 -18.64
C THR A 225 -21.10 14.12 -20.12
N THR A 226 -22.04 13.24 -20.43
CA THR A 226 -22.65 13.14 -21.77
C THR A 226 -23.75 14.19 -22.00
N ARG A 227 -24.12 14.93 -20.96
CA ARG A 227 -25.20 15.93 -20.95
C ARG A 227 -24.67 17.33 -20.68
N ASN A 228 -25.09 18.30 -21.49
CA ASN A 228 -24.83 19.73 -21.32
C ASN A 228 -26.03 20.49 -20.70
N ASP A 229 -27.13 19.82 -20.43
CA ASP A 229 -28.42 20.40 -20.00
C ASP A 229 -28.78 20.09 -18.53
N ASN A 230 -27.84 19.60 -17.71
CA ASN A 230 -28.13 19.22 -16.34
C ASN A 230 -28.12 20.43 -15.38
N ALA A 231 -29.29 20.85 -14.93
CA ALA A 231 -29.45 22.00 -14.05
C ALA A 231 -28.66 21.91 -12.73
N SER A 232 -28.60 20.73 -12.10
CA SER A 232 -27.83 20.53 -10.86
C SER A 232 -26.33 20.75 -11.10
N MET A 233 -25.79 20.23 -12.20
CA MET A 233 -24.38 20.43 -12.54
C MET A 233 -24.07 21.89 -12.88
N TRP A 234 -24.97 22.58 -13.60
CA TRP A 234 -24.84 24.01 -13.82
C TRP A 234 -24.83 24.82 -12.51
N SER A 235 -25.66 24.45 -11.54
CA SER A 235 -25.68 25.12 -10.24
C SER A 235 -24.39 24.88 -9.44
N HIS A 236 -23.89 23.62 -9.40
CA HIS A 236 -22.73 23.26 -8.59
C HIS A 236 -21.37 23.57 -9.23
N TYR A 237 -21.19 23.22 -10.51
CA TYR A 237 -19.88 23.29 -11.18
C TYR A 237 -19.71 24.53 -12.07
N ALA A 238 -20.80 25.15 -12.49
CA ALA A 238 -20.79 26.38 -13.28
C ALA A 238 -21.20 27.60 -12.45
N ASN A 239 -20.73 27.69 -11.20
CA ASN A 239 -20.89 28.85 -10.32
C ASN A 239 -22.32 29.41 -10.26
N MET A 240 -23.28 28.57 -9.84
CA MET A 240 -24.69 28.95 -9.75
C MET A 240 -25.26 29.45 -11.08
N GLN A 241 -25.06 28.69 -12.17
CA GLN A 241 -25.52 29.02 -13.53
C GLN A 241 -24.76 30.17 -14.24
N ASN A 242 -23.72 30.76 -13.62
CA ASN A 242 -22.96 31.88 -14.20
C ASN A 242 -21.64 31.46 -14.87
N GLY A 243 -21.41 30.17 -15.02
CA GLY A 243 -20.24 29.59 -15.66
C GLY A 243 -20.48 29.24 -17.11
N VAL A 244 -19.74 28.25 -17.60
CA VAL A 244 -19.88 27.73 -18.97
C VAL A 244 -19.82 26.21 -19.01
N CYS A 245 -20.23 25.67 -20.14
CA CYS A 245 -20.12 24.25 -20.46
C CYS A 245 -19.18 24.07 -21.66
N LEU A 246 -18.03 23.45 -21.43
CA LEU A 246 -17.05 23.14 -22.47
C LEU A 246 -17.44 21.86 -23.19
N GLY A 247 -17.43 21.89 -24.53
CA GLY A 247 -17.62 20.73 -25.39
C GLY A 247 -16.28 20.16 -25.86
N PHE A 248 -16.14 18.85 -25.79
CA PHE A 248 -14.94 18.12 -26.21
C PHE A 248 -15.29 17.13 -27.31
N ASP A 249 -14.54 17.22 -28.41
CA ASP A 249 -14.53 16.21 -29.45
C ASP A 249 -13.89 14.93 -28.92
N VAL A 250 -14.56 13.81 -29.17
CA VAL A 250 -14.12 12.50 -28.72
C VAL A 250 -14.22 11.51 -29.86
N HIS A 251 -13.31 10.55 -29.84
CA HIS A 251 -13.24 9.47 -30.81
C HIS A 251 -13.57 8.14 -30.13
N ALA A 252 -13.80 7.10 -30.92
CA ALA A 252 -14.02 5.76 -30.42
C ALA A 252 -13.17 4.75 -31.20
N ASP A 253 -12.60 3.78 -30.49
CA ASP A 253 -12.00 2.59 -31.08
C ASP A 253 -12.34 1.34 -30.24
N LYS A 254 -11.66 0.23 -30.50
CA LYS A 254 -11.87 -1.05 -29.80
C LYS A 254 -11.68 -0.98 -28.27
N ASN A 255 -10.92 -0.01 -27.77
CA ASN A 255 -10.63 0.14 -26.34
C ASN A 255 -11.61 1.09 -25.64
N GLY A 256 -12.47 1.79 -26.40
CA GLY A 256 -13.50 2.67 -25.87
C GLY A 256 -13.46 4.09 -26.43
N ILE A 257 -14.11 5.01 -25.72
CA ILE A 257 -14.18 6.44 -26.08
C ILE A 257 -12.92 7.13 -25.57
N TYR A 258 -12.28 7.98 -26.37
CA TYR A 258 -11.06 8.69 -25.99
C TYR A 258 -11.01 10.12 -26.50
N ALA A 259 -10.22 10.95 -25.81
CA ALA A 259 -9.76 12.24 -26.32
C ALA A 259 -8.34 12.09 -26.88
N LEU A 260 -8.07 12.78 -28.00
CA LEU A 260 -6.74 12.82 -28.60
C LEU A 260 -6.01 14.08 -28.13
N PHE A 261 -4.86 13.91 -27.48
CA PHE A 261 -3.97 15.02 -27.13
C PHE A 261 -2.96 15.21 -28.27
N GLU A 262 -3.21 16.20 -29.11
CA GLU A 262 -2.48 16.45 -30.36
C GLU A 262 -0.98 16.63 -30.14
N LYS A 263 -0.58 17.33 -29.07
CA LYS A 263 0.83 17.66 -28.78
C LYS A 263 1.75 16.44 -28.73
N ASN A 264 1.25 15.30 -28.24
CA ASN A 264 2.03 14.07 -28.06
C ASN A 264 1.39 12.85 -28.76
N ASN A 265 0.38 13.05 -29.60
CA ASN A 265 -0.44 11.99 -30.21
C ASN A 265 -0.95 10.94 -29.20
N LYS A 266 -1.23 11.38 -27.96
CA LYS A 266 -1.60 10.49 -26.85
C LYS A 266 -3.11 10.35 -26.78
N LYS A 267 -3.59 9.11 -26.70
CA LYS A 267 -5.01 8.81 -26.45
C LYS A 267 -5.27 8.72 -24.95
N ILE A 268 -6.26 9.46 -24.45
CA ILE A 268 -6.76 9.34 -23.09
C ILE A 268 -8.18 8.77 -23.14
N TYR A 269 -8.35 7.56 -22.63
CA TYR A 269 -9.63 6.87 -22.65
C TYR A 269 -10.52 7.30 -21.47
N TYR A 270 -11.79 7.51 -21.76
CA TYR A 270 -12.82 7.78 -20.76
C TYR A 270 -13.35 6.47 -20.20
N SER A 271 -13.39 6.36 -18.87
CA SER A 271 -14.08 5.28 -18.18
C SER A 271 -15.39 5.80 -17.63
N LYS A 272 -16.49 5.09 -17.92
CA LYS A 272 -17.79 5.43 -17.34
C LYS A 272 -17.77 5.05 -15.85
N VAL A 273 -17.96 6.05 -15.00
CA VAL A 273 -18.16 5.82 -13.57
C VAL A 273 -19.60 5.37 -13.35
N ASN A 274 -19.78 4.12 -12.92
CA ASN A 274 -21.06 3.64 -12.44
C ASN A 274 -21.08 3.75 -10.92
N TYR A 275 -21.86 4.69 -10.38
CA TYR A 275 -22.07 4.87 -8.94
C TYR A 275 -22.94 3.76 -8.31
N THR A 276 -23.04 2.60 -8.94
CA THR A 276 -23.55 1.38 -8.30
C THR A 276 -22.57 0.97 -7.20
N ASN A 277 -23.01 0.29 -6.14
CA ASN A 277 -22.22 -0.11 -4.95
C ASN A 277 -20.99 -1.02 -5.23
N GLU A 278 -20.46 -1.06 -6.44
CA GLU A 278 -19.28 -1.78 -6.86
C GLU A 278 -18.09 -0.83 -6.87
N LEU A 279 -17.05 -1.15 -6.10
CA LEU A 279 -15.80 -0.42 -6.09
C LEU A 279 -15.18 -0.42 -7.49
N LEU A 280 -14.83 0.76 -8.00
CA LEU A 280 -14.11 0.90 -9.25
C LEU A 280 -12.70 0.36 -9.05
N ASN A 281 -12.44 -0.85 -9.56
CA ASN A 281 -11.15 -1.51 -9.41
C ASN A 281 -10.15 -0.86 -10.39
N LEU A 282 -9.47 0.17 -9.92
CA LEU A 282 -8.35 0.78 -10.61
C LEU A 282 -7.10 0.00 -10.19
N ASP A 283 -6.59 -0.86 -11.07
CA ASP A 283 -5.34 -1.64 -10.87
C ASP A 283 -4.09 -0.72 -10.96
N THR A 284 -4.19 0.51 -10.44
CA THR A 284 -3.28 1.62 -10.73
C THR A 284 -2.04 1.66 -9.84
N ALA A 285 -2.02 0.93 -8.72
CA ALA A 285 -0.80 0.91 -7.89
C ALA A 285 0.27 -0.05 -8.42
N PHE A 286 -0.13 -1.10 -9.15
CA PHE A 286 0.79 -2.19 -9.53
C PHE A 286 0.98 -2.39 -11.04
N ASP A 287 0.06 -1.93 -11.90
CA ASP A 287 0.34 -1.85 -13.35
C ASP A 287 1.25 -0.65 -13.73
N MET A 288 1.53 0.28 -12.81
CA MET A 288 2.41 1.43 -13.08
C MET A 288 3.90 1.09 -13.12
N LEU A 289 4.35 -0.05 -12.58
CA LEU A 289 5.72 -0.53 -12.78
C LEU A 289 5.97 -1.01 -14.23
N LYS A 290 4.92 -1.26 -15.02
CA LYS A 290 5.02 -1.45 -16.49
C LYS A 290 4.94 -0.14 -17.29
N LEU A 291 4.56 0.97 -16.66
CA LEU A 291 4.49 2.30 -17.29
C LEU A 291 5.75 3.14 -17.08
N MET A 292 6.77 2.59 -16.40
CA MET A 292 8.09 3.21 -16.24
C MET A 292 9.14 2.73 -17.27
N ASP A 293 8.76 1.88 -18.23
CA ASP A 293 9.51 1.70 -19.48
C ASP A 293 8.95 2.64 -20.56
N LEU A 294 9.17 3.94 -20.36
CA LEU A 294 9.27 4.91 -21.45
C LEU A 294 10.58 5.69 -21.20
N PRO A 295 11.37 5.90 -22.26
CA PRO A 295 12.82 6.16 -22.20
C PRO A 295 13.25 7.34 -21.33
#